data_AF-A0A6I1ML05-F1
#
_entry.id   AF-A0A6I1ML05-F1
#
_cell.length_a   1.000
_cell.length_b   1.000
_cell.length_c   1.000
_cell.angle_alpha   90.00
_cell.angle_beta   90.00
_cell.angle_gamma   90.00
#
_symmetry.space_group_name_H-M   'P 1'
#
loop_
_entity.id
_entity.type
_entity.pdbx_description
1 polymer ?
#
loop_
_entity_poly.entity_id
_entity_poly.type
_entity_poly.pdbx_seq_one_letter_code
_entity_poly.pdbx_strand_id
1 'polypeptide(L)'
;MRINFTKKQYETLLEMCLLGAYIIEESTLEVDDNYNEFLKYILEFNDNLRTNEKVFNNFNNLASILINNMDFKEEFLAKYNERTFWKELSSRLAARDALEEIGEELKVEDYNKYLKIKNKYEKKYEEQFNIDKYNNIKLPY
;
A
#
# COMPACT_ATOMS: atom_id res chain seq x y z
N MET A 1 -0.79 -28.08 12.45
CA MET A 1 -0.75 -28.16 10.97
C MET A 1 0.70 -28.02 10.53
N ARG A 2 1.19 -28.76 9.52
CA ARG A 2 2.55 -28.62 8.98
C ARG A 2 2.46 -28.32 7.49
N ILE A 3 3.04 -27.21 7.07
CA ILE A 3 3.15 -26.81 5.65
C ILE A 3 4.65 -26.78 5.33
N ASN A 4 5.06 -27.45 4.27
CA ASN A 4 6.45 -27.49 3.83
C ASN A 4 6.60 -26.58 2.61
N PHE A 5 7.52 -25.61 2.69
CA PHE A 5 7.86 -24.73 1.57
C PHE A 5 9.18 -25.17 0.94
N THR A 6 9.27 -25.09 -0.38
CA THR A 6 10.57 -25.03 -1.06
C THR A 6 11.25 -23.69 -0.76
N LYS A 7 12.57 -23.61 -0.94
CA LYS A 7 13.33 -22.36 -0.76
C LYS A 7 12.70 -21.17 -1.52
N LYS A 8 12.37 -21.37 -2.80
CA LYS A 8 11.73 -20.36 -3.64
C LYS A 8 10.35 -19.91 -3.12
N GLN A 9 9.54 -20.84 -2.63
CA GLN A 9 8.24 -20.50 -2.05
C GLN A 9 8.37 -19.74 -0.74
N TYR A 10 9.36 -20.08 0.09
CA TYR A 10 9.66 -19.34 1.30
C TYR A 10 10.17 -17.92 1.01
N GLU A 11 11.03 -17.74 0.00
CA GLU A 11 11.45 -16.42 -0.48
C GLU A 11 10.26 -15.57 -0.95
N THR A 12 9.32 -16.17 -1.69
CA THR A 12 8.08 -15.48 -2.10
C THR A 12 7.20 -15.12 -0.91
N LEU A 13 7.04 -16.02 0.06
CA LEU A 13 6.28 -15.73 1.29
C LEU A 13 6.90 -14.56 2.05
N LEU A 14 8.23 -14.55 2.17
CA LEU A 14 8.96 -13.49 2.84
C LEU A 14 8.74 -12.14 2.13
N GLU A 15 8.86 -12.10 0.80
CA GLU A 15 8.59 -10.88 0.01
C GLU A 15 7.16 -10.35 0.27
N MET A 16 6.16 -11.22 0.32
CA MET A 16 4.77 -10.85 0.64
C MET A 16 4.61 -10.33 2.07
N CYS A 17 5.27 -10.96 3.05
CA CYS A 17 5.22 -10.53 4.44
C CYS A 17 5.86 -9.15 4.64
N LEU A 18 6.95 -8.87 3.94
CA LEU A 18 7.64 -7.58 3.98
C LEU A 18 6.79 -6.48 3.36
N LEU A 19 6.11 -6.75 2.25
CA LEU A 19 5.12 -5.83 1.67
C LEU A 19 4.00 -5.50 2.65
N GLY A 20 3.45 -6.50 3.34
CA GLY A 20 2.43 -6.29 4.36
C GLY A 20 2.95 -5.48 5.54
N ALA A 21 4.15 -5.79 6.02
CA ALA A 21 4.80 -5.07 7.10
C ALA A 21 5.09 -3.61 6.72
N TYR A 22 5.50 -3.34 5.48
CA TYR A 22 5.68 -1.98 4.97
C TYR A 22 4.38 -1.17 5.01
N ILE A 23 3.26 -1.76 4.56
CA ILE A 23 1.95 -1.09 4.62
C ILE A 23 1.55 -0.78 6.06
N ILE A 24 1.81 -1.72 6.98
CA ILE A 24 1.53 -1.55 8.41
C ILE A 24 2.37 -0.41 8.99
N GLU A 25 3.69 -0.39 8.72
CA GLU A 25 4.60 0.68 9.13
C GLU A 25 4.12 2.06 8.63
N GLU A 26 3.79 2.17 7.34
CA GLU A 26 3.35 3.42 6.70
C GLU A 26 1.96 3.88 7.16
N SER A 27 1.14 2.99 7.73
CA SER A 27 -0.23 3.32 8.14
C SER A 27 -0.31 4.23 9.37
N THR A 28 0.76 4.36 10.15
CA THR A 28 0.81 5.07 11.45
C THR A 28 -0.21 4.59 12.49
N LEU A 29 -0.90 3.47 12.24
CA LEU A 29 -1.83 2.87 13.18
C LEU A 29 -1.07 2.16 14.30
N GLU A 30 -1.64 2.15 15.51
CA GLU A 30 -1.14 1.27 16.56
C GLU A 30 -1.30 -0.19 16.12
N VAL A 31 -0.17 -0.87 15.97
CA VAL A 31 -0.10 -2.24 15.47
C VAL A 31 -0.17 -3.18 16.65
N ASP A 32 -1.02 -4.20 16.55
CA ASP A 32 -0.98 -5.34 17.46
C ASP A 32 0.39 -6.03 17.37
N ASP A 33 1.05 -6.23 18.52
CA ASP A 33 2.36 -6.87 18.63
C ASP A 33 2.41 -8.23 17.91
N ASN A 34 1.26 -8.92 17.78
CA ASN A 34 1.12 -10.18 17.05
C ASN A 34 1.66 -10.12 15.60
N TYR A 35 1.50 -9.00 14.88
CA TYR A 35 2.00 -8.87 13.50
C TYR A 35 3.53 -8.82 13.47
N ASN A 36 4.12 -8.09 14.42
CA ASN A 36 5.57 -7.95 14.55
C ASN A 36 6.21 -9.27 14.99
N GLU A 37 5.60 -9.98 15.93
CA GLU A 37 6.05 -11.31 16.37
C GLU A 37 6.00 -12.33 15.24
N PHE A 38 4.93 -12.32 14.43
CA PHE A 38 4.83 -13.21 13.29
C PHE A 38 5.89 -12.91 12.23
N LEU A 39 6.15 -11.63 11.94
CA LEU A 39 7.22 -11.24 11.01
C LEU A 39 8.60 -11.70 11.52
N LYS A 40 8.89 -11.53 12.81
CA LYS A 40 10.12 -12.06 13.44
C LYS A 40 10.25 -13.56 13.23
N TYR A 41 9.20 -14.30 13.58
CA TYR A 41 9.16 -15.75 13.42
C TYR A 41 9.47 -16.16 11.98
N ILE A 42 8.87 -15.48 10.99
CA ILE A 42 9.16 -15.77 9.58
C ILE A 42 10.63 -15.47 9.26
N LEU A 43 11.17 -14.32 9.68
CA LEU A 43 12.54 -13.90 9.36
C LEU A 43 13.61 -14.81 9.95
N GLU A 44 13.36 -15.45 11.09
CA GLU A 44 14.29 -16.38 11.74
C GLU A 44 14.65 -17.59 10.86
N PHE A 45 13.78 -17.98 9.93
CA PHE A 45 14.04 -19.09 9.00
C PHE A 45 14.89 -18.68 7.78
N ASN A 46 15.26 -17.40 7.65
CA ASN A 46 16.14 -16.94 6.57
C ASN A 46 17.56 -16.75 7.10
N ASP A 47 18.46 -17.69 6.77
CA ASP A 47 19.85 -17.69 7.22
C ASP A 47 20.61 -16.39 6.86
N ASN A 48 20.27 -15.73 5.74
CA ASN A 48 20.91 -14.48 5.33
C ASN A 48 20.50 -13.29 6.20
N LEU A 49 19.31 -13.33 6.80
CA LEU A 49 18.78 -12.25 7.63
C LEU A 49 19.05 -12.50 9.13
N ARG A 50 19.18 -13.77 9.52
CA ARG A 50 19.47 -14.21 10.88
C ARG A 50 20.80 -13.66 11.46
N THR A 51 21.76 -13.30 10.62
CA THR A 51 23.08 -12.78 11.04
C THR A 51 23.11 -11.28 11.28
N ASN A 52 22.05 -10.54 10.96
CA ASN A 52 21.97 -9.10 11.15
C ASN A 52 21.23 -8.73 12.45
N GLU A 53 21.84 -9.01 13.61
CA GLU A 53 21.28 -8.66 14.94
C GLU A 53 20.91 -7.17 15.07
N LYS A 54 21.59 -6.28 14.34
CA LYS A 54 21.28 -4.84 14.32
C LYS A 54 19.93 -4.52 13.65
N VAL A 55 19.48 -5.35 12.71
CA VAL A 55 18.18 -5.18 12.02
C VAL A 55 17.04 -5.54 12.97
N PHE A 56 17.21 -6.57 13.80
CA PHE A 56 16.20 -7.00 14.78
C PHE A 56 16.02 -6.03 15.97
N ASN A 57 17.02 -5.18 16.25
CA ASN A 57 16.98 -4.29 17.43
C ASN A 57 16.31 -2.93 17.17
N ASN A 58 16.08 -2.53 15.91
CA ASN A 58 15.36 -1.31 15.58
C ASN A 58 14.12 -1.65 14.76
N PHE A 59 13.02 -1.92 15.47
CA PHE A 59 11.75 -2.36 14.88
C PHE A 59 11.07 -1.27 14.04
N ASN A 60 11.35 -0.01 14.34
CA ASN A 60 10.86 1.09 13.53
C ASN A 60 11.56 1.06 12.17
N ASN A 61 10.79 0.83 11.11
CA ASN A 61 11.22 0.79 9.72
C ASN A 61 11.96 -0.51 9.32
N LEU A 62 11.71 -1.63 10.01
CA LEU A 62 12.36 -2.91 9.70
C LEU A 62 11.97 -3.42 8.31
N ALA A 63 10.69 -3.33 7.93
CA ALA A 63 10.23 -3.68 6.58
C ALA A 63 10.85 -2.76 5.53
N SER A 64 10.89 -1.45 5.81
CA SER A 64 11.52 -0.45 4.94
C SER A 64 13.03 -0.71 4.74
N ILE A 65 13.77 -1.04 5.80
CA ILE A 65 15.19 -1.40 5.73
C ILE A 65 15.38 -2.69 4.93
N LEU A 66 14.54 -3.70 5.15
CA LEU A 66 14.65 -4.99 4.49
C LEU A 66 14.29 -4.93 3.00
N ILE A 67 13.28 -4.15 2.62
CA ILE A 67 12.93 -3.88 1.23
C ILE A 67 14.10 -3.22 0.49
N ASN A 68 14.80 -2.28 1.13
CA ASN A 68 15.96 -1.61 0.52
C ASN A 68 17.22 -2.51 0.41
N ASN A 69 17.29 -3.61 1.17
CA ASN A 69 18.48 -4.48 1.23
C ASN A 69 18.29 -5.85 0.55
N MET A 70 17.06 -6.23 0.21
CA MET A 70 16.78 -7.43 -0.58
C MET A 70 16.72 -7.09 -2.07
N ASP A 71 16.87 -8.11 -2.92
CA ASP A 71 16.50 -8.07 -4.35
C ASP A 71 14.97 -8.05 -4.46
N PHE A 72 14.38 -7.05 -3.81
CA PHE A 72 12.97 -6.77 -3.78
C PHE A 72 12.63 -6.14 -5.12
N LYS A 73 11.53 -6.57 -5.73
CA LYS A 73 11.05 -5.90 -6.94
C LYS A 73 10.49 -4.53 -6.55
N GLU A 74 11.36 -3.53 -6.51
CA GLU A 74 11.01 -2.12 -6.26
C GLU A 74 9.82 -1.67 -7.13
N GLU A 75 9.69 -2.25 -8.33
CA GLU A 75 8.57 -2.03 -9.23
C GLU A 75 7.21 -2.35 -8.57
N PHE A 76 7.08 -3.39 -7.75
CA PHE A 76 5.81 -3.69 -7.09
C PHE A 76 5.39 -2.58 -6.13
N LEU A 77 6.32 -2.11 -5.31
CA LEU A 77 6.03 -1.04 -4.35
C LEU A 77 5.77 0.28 -5.09
N ALA A 78 6.57 0.60 -6.10
CA ALA A 78 6.38 1.78 -6.93
C ALA A 78 5.01 1.78 -7.62
N LYS A 79 4.62 0.66 -8.24
CA LYS A 79 3.30 0.52 -8.89
C LYS A 79 2.15 0.52 -7.88
N TYR A 80 2.35 -0.05 -6.69
CA TYR A 80 1.37 0.00 -5.61
C TYR A 80 1.13 1.43 -5.12
N ASN A 81 2.21 2.17 -4.83
CA ASN A 81 2.14 3.56 -4.36
C ASN A 81 1.48 4.45 -5.42
N GLU A 82 1.92 4.35 -6.67
CA GLU A 82 1.36 5.10 -7.80
C GLU A 82 -0.15 4.85 -7.95
N ARG A 83 -0.55 3.57 -7.97
CA ARG A 83 -1.97 3.20 -8.10
C ARG A 83 -2.80 3.69 -6.91
N THR A 84 -2.28 3.56 -5.69
CA THR A 84 -2.97 3.98 -4.47
C THR A 84 -3.16 5.49 -4.43
N PHE A 85 -2.13 6.24 -4.81
CA PHE A 85 -2.18 7.69 -4.93
C PHE A 85 -3.29 8.15 -5.88
N TRP A 86 -3.29 7.65 -7.12
CA TRP A 86 -4.28 8.08 -8.12
C TRP A 86 -5.71 7.70 -7.75
N LYS A 87 -5.89 6.53 -7.13
CA LYS A 87 -7.19 6.08 -6.64
C LYS A 87 -7.71 7.01 -5.53
N GLU A 88 -6.89 7.29 -4.53
CA GLU A 88 -7.28 8.16 -3.41
C GLU A 88 -7.56 9.59 -3.88
N LEU A 89 -6.73 10.13 -4.77
CA LEU A 89 -6.93 11.44 -5.37
C LEU A 89 -8.27 11.51 -6.13
N SER A 90 -8.54 10.51 -6.98
CA SER A 90 -9.79 10.40 -7.73
C SER A 90 -11.00 10.36 -6.81
N SER A 91 -10.92 9.56 -5.74
CA SER A 91 -12.01 9.40 -4.77
C SER A 91 -12.31 10.70 -4.01
N ARG A 92 -11.27 11.43 -3.59
CA ARG A 92 -11.41 12.71 -2.88
C ARG A 92 -11.99 13.81 -3.77
N LEU A 93 -11.49 13.94 -4.99
CA LEU A 93 -12.03 14.91 -5.95
C LEU A 93 -13.48 14.59 -6.30
N ALA A 94 -13.81 13.32 -6.50
CA ALA A 94 -15.17 12.88 -6.75
C ALA A 94 -16.12 13.15 -5.58
N ALA A 95 -15.66 12.94 -4.35
CA ALA A 95 -16.45 13.24 -3.15
C ALA A 95 -16.75 14.75 -3.05
N ARG A 96 -15.75 15.60 -3.27
CA ARG A 96 -15.92 17.06 -3.31
C ARG A 96 -16.95 17.47 -4.36
N ASP A 97 -16.77 17.06 -5.61
CA ASP A 97 -17.64 17.47 -6.71
C ASP A 97 -19.07 16.94 -6.55
N ALA A 98 -19.22 15.74 -5.99
CA ALA A 98 -20.53 15.18 -5.69
C ALA A 98 -21.27 15.95 -4.58
N LEU A 99 -20.54 16.47 -3.58
CA LEU A 99 -21.11 17.35 -2.56
C LEU A 99 -21.51 18.70 -3.15
N GLU A 100 -20.66 19.31 -3.98
CA GLU A 100 -20.98 20.57 -4.67
C GLU A 100 -22.22 20.45 -5.57
N GLU A 101 -22.41 19.29 -6.22
CA GLU A 101 -23.58 19.06 -7.09
C GLU A 101 -24.88 18.81 -6.31
N ILE A 102 -24.82 18.23 -5.11
CA ILE A 102 -26.01 17.96 -4.27
C ILE A 102 -26.35 19.15 -3.37
N GLY A 103 -25.35 19.92 -2.95
CA GLY A 103 -25.43 20.93 -1.91
C GLY A 103 -24.67 20.52 -0.65
N GLU A 104 -24.21 21.50 0.12
CA GLU A 104 -23.32 21.32 1.29
C GLU A 104 -23.92 20.46 2.42
N GLU A 105 -25.25 20.32 2.48
CA GLU A 105 -25.95 19.51 3.48
C GLU A 105 -26.48 18.20 2.89
N LEU A 106 -25.75 17.10 3.13
CA LEU A 106 -26.18 15.76 2.71
C LEU A 106 -27.24 15.20 3.68
N LYS A 107 -28.48 15.06 3.21
CA LYS A 107 -29.51 14.33 3.97
C LYS A 107 -29.35 12.82 3.74
N VAL A 108 -29.84 12.02 4.69
CA VAL A 108 -29.81 10.54 4.59
C VAL A 108 -30.50 10.05 3.32
N GLU A 109 -31.59 10.72 2.92
CA GLU A 109 -32.36 10.44 1.70
C GLU A 109 -31.53 10.64 0.42
N ASP A 110 -30.56 11.56 0.44
CA ASP A 110 -29.70 11.90 -0.69
C ASP A 110 -28.46 11.00 -0.79
N TYR A 111 -28.19 10.14 0.20
CA TYR A 111 -26.98 9.32 0.24
C TYR A 111 -26.80 8.42 -1.00
N ASN A 112 -27.88 7.80 -1.47
CA ASN A 112 -27.84 6.98 -2.69
C ASN A 112 -27.60 7.83 -3.95
N LYS A 113 -28.07 9.08 -3.97
CA LYS A 113 -27.82 10.03 -5.06
C LYS A 113 -26.36 10.48 -5.03
N TYR A 114 -25.83 10.77 -3.85
CA TYR A 114 -24.42 11.08 -3.62
C TYR A 114 -23.50 9.98 -4.12
N LEU A 115 -23.72 8.73 -3.72
CA LEU A 115 -22.89 7.62 -4.17
C LEU A 115 -22.90 7.47 -5.71
N LYS A 116 -24.05 7.68 -6.36
CA LYS A 116 -24.13 7.64 -7.83
C LYS A 116 -23.31 8.75 -8.49
N ILE A 117 -23.41 9.98 -7.98
CA ILE A 117 -22.68 11.14 -8.52
C ILE A 117 -21.18 10.99 -8.24
N LYS A 118 -20.80 10.63 -7.01
CA LYS A 118 -19.42 10.33 -6.63
C LYS A 118 -18.81 9.28 -7.55
N ASN A 119 -19.47 8.13 -7.73
CA ASN A 119 -18.94 7.06 -8.60
C ASN A 119 -18.76 7.51 -10.05
N LYS A 120 -19.64 8.39 -10.55
CA LYS A 120 -19.51 9.00 -11.89
C LYS A 120 -18.28 9.89 -11.99
N TYR A 121 -18.05 10.77 -11.02
CA TYR A 121 -16.86 11.62 -10.99
C TYR A 121 -15.58 10.82 -10.76
N GLU A 122 -15.62 9.81 -9.90
CA GLU A 122 -14.47 8.95 -9.58
C GLU A 122 -13.99 8.23 -10.84
N LYS A 123 -14.91 7.63 -11.61
CA LYS A 123 -14.58 7.03 -12.90
C LYS A 123 -14.01 8.05 -13.89
N LYS A 124 -14.58 9.26 -13.96
CA LYS A 124 -14.06 10.34 -14.81
C LYS A 124 -12.63 10.70 -14.44
N TYR A 125 -12.33 10.82 -13.15
CA TYR A 125 -10.99 11.14 -12.65
C TYR A 125 -10.00 10.00 -12.88
N GLU A 126 -10.40 8.74 -12.62
CA GLU A 126 -9.57 7.57 -12.92
C GLU A 126 -9.21 7.48 -14.41
N GLU A 127 -10.16 7.74 -15.31
CA GLU A 127 -9.92 7.78 -16.77
C GLU A 127 -9.03 8.96 -17.20
N GLN A 128 -9.19 10.11 -16.53
CA GLN A 128 -8.36 11.29 -16.76
C GLN A 128 -6.93 11.02 -16.32
N PHE A 129 -6.74 10.49 -15.11
CA PHE A 129 -5.46 10.17 -14.46
C PHE A 129 -4.85 8.85 -14.90
N ASN A 130 -5.41 8.19 -15.92
CA ASN A 130 -4.90 6.92 -16.41
C ASN A 130 -3.37 6.98 -16.57
N ILE A 131 -2.69 6.11 -15.84
CA ILE A 131 -1.27 6.19 -15.43
C ILE A 131 -0.35 6.42 -16.63
N ASP A 132 -0.70 5.89 -17.80
CA ASP A 132 0.08 6.04 -19.03
C ASP A 132 0.16 7.50 -19.55
N LYS A 133 -0.80 8.36 -19.17
CA LYS A 133 -0.86 9.77 -19.60
C LYS A 133 -0.05 10.72 -18.73
N TYR A 134 0.31 10.32 -17.50
CA TYR A 134 1.06 11.14 -16.54
C TYR A 134 2.49 10.64 -16.32
N ASN A 135 2.97 9.67 -17.12
CA ASN A 135 4.39 9.37 -17.22
C ASN A 135 5.15 10.68 -17.42
N ASN A 136 5.91 11.11 -16.41
CA ASN A 136 6.62 12.39 -16.38
C ASN A 136 7.37 12.61 -17.70
N ILE A 137 6.72 13.30 -18.65
CA ILE A 137 7.33 13.76 -19.90
C ILE A 137 8.27 14.86 -19.46
N LYS A 138 9.51 14.47 -19.11
CA LYS A 138 10.64 15.31 -18.69
C LYS A 138 10.20 16.60 -17.99
N LEU A 139 10.26 16.59 -16.66
CA LEU A 139 10.26 17.85 -15.92
C LEU A 139 11.30 18.78 -16.56
N PRO A 140 10.93 20.02 -16.91
CA PRO A 140 11.83 20.92 -17.63
C PRO A 140 12.91 21.37 -16.64
N TYR A 141 14.01 20.66 -16.64
CA TYR A 141 15.29 21.10 -16.09
C TYR A 141 16.28 21.20 -17.25
#